data_AF-A0A2P6RFM0-F1
#
_entry.id   AF-A0A2P6RFM0-F1
#
_cell.length_a   1.000
_cell.length_b   1.000
_cell.length_c   1.000
_cell.angle_alpha   90.00
_cell.angle_beta   90.00
_cell.angle_gamma   90.00
#
_symmetry.space_group_name_H-M   'P 1'
#
loop_
_entity.id
_entity.type
_entity.pdbx_description
1 polymer ?
#
loop_
_entity_poly.entity_id
_entity_poly.type
_entity_poly.pdbx_seq_one_letter_code
_entity_poly.pdbx_strand_id
1 'polypeptide(L)'
;MSLFQGPKKGRKLPFAGSKKKPIQRKKKVLKQRLKVPPPLNQFTKTLNKNLASFRYCCFAKYQIGYGKHVHRLKEKTVEAKKPIVVKYGLNHVTYLIEHNKAQLVVIAHDVNPIELLYAERWRSPFAL
;
A
#
# COMPACT_ATOMS: atom_id res chain seq x y z
N MET A 1 -18.93 3.33 -64.04
CA MET A 1 -17.98 3.97 -63.10
C MET A 1 -18.50 3.81 -61.68
N SER A 2 -17.62 3.36 -60.80
CA SER A 2 -17.84 2.89 -59.43
C SER A 2 -18.23 3.97 -58.42
N LEU A 3 -18.94 3.59 -57.36
CA LEU A 3 -18.51 4.02 -56.01
C LEU A 3 -18.94 3.00 -54.94
N PHE A 4 -18.06 2.04 -54.65
CA PHE A 4 -18.19 1.15 -53.50
C PHE A 4 -17.64 1.86 -52.26
N GLN A 5 -18.51 2.23 -51.31
CA GLN A 5 -18.09 2.82 -50.04
C GLN A 5 -17.73 1.73 -49.04
N GLY A 6 -16.43 1.62 -48.71
CA GLY A 6 -15.93 0.70 -47.67
C GLY A 6 -16.27 1.15 -46.24
N PRO A 7 -16.11 0.26 -45.23
CA PRO A 7 -16.55 0.53 -43.86
C PRO A 7 -15.64 1.58 -43.19
N LYS A 8 -16.24 2.62 -42.62
CA LYS A 8 -15.51 3.66 -41.87
C LYS A 8 -14.93 3.06 -40.59
N LYS A 9 -13.61 2.78 -40.57
CA LYS A 9 -12.87 2.48 -39.34
C LYS A 9 -13.11 3.59 -38.33
N GLY A 10 -13.71 3.26 -37.18
CA GLY A 10 -13.93 4.19 -36.07
C GLY A 10 -12.61 4.76 -35.59
N ARG A 11 -12.27 5.97 -36.04
CA ARG A 11 -11.17 6.75 -35.47
C ARG A 11 -11.57 7.05 -34.04
N LYS A 12 -10.89 6.45 -33.06
CA LYS A 12 -11.00 6.91 -31.66
C LYS A 12 -10.60 8.38 -31.67
N LEU A 13 -11.60 9.26 -31.57
CA LEU A 13 -11.39 10.70 -31.40
C LEU A 13 -10.38 10.87 -30.26
N PRO A 14 -9.40 11.79 -30.37
CA PRO A 14 -8.50 12.05 -29.26
C PRO A 14 -9.36 12.46 -28.07
N PHE A 15 -9.50 11.56 -27.11
CA PHE A 15 -10.29 11.78 -25.92
C PHE A 15 -9.68 12.98 -25.22
N ALA A 16 -10.35 14.14 -25.28
CA ALA A 16 -10.00 15.34 -24.54
C ALA A 16 -10.28 15.05 -23.05
N GLY A 17 -9.41 14.24 -22.44
CA GLY A 17 -9.48 13.91 -21.03
C GLY A 17 -9.14 15.14 -20.20
N SER A 18 -9.73 15.24 -19.00
CA SER A 18 -9.43 16.27 -18.01
C SER A 18 -7.92 16.48 -17.84
N LYS A 19 -7.49 17.75 -17.65
CA LYS A 19 -6.07 18.19 -17.59
C LYS A 19 -5.17 17.36 -16.64
N LYS A 20 -5.75 16.63 -15.68
CA LYS A 20 -5.07 15.72 -14.74
C LYS A 20 -4.53 14.43 -15.40
N LYS A 21 -5.22 13.86 -16.39
CA LYS A 21 -4.84 12.59 -17.03
C LYS A 21 -3.51 12.67 -17.81
N PRO A 22 -3.24 13.74 -18.61
CA PRO A 22 -1.94 13.90 -19.27
C PRO A 22 -0.77 14.01 -18.28
N ILE A 23 -0.96 14.74 -17.17
CA ILE A 23 0.09 14.96 -16.16
C ILE A 23 0.46 13.64 -15.46
N GLN A 24 -0.54 12.85 -15.06
CA GLN A 24 -0.30 11.53 -14.43
C GLN A 24 0.43 10.57 -15.38
N ARG A 25 0.08 10.59 -16.68
CA ARG A 25 0.77 9.78 -17.71
C ARG A 25 2.21 10.23 -17.92
N LYS A 26 2.44 11.54 -18.08
CA LYS A 26 3.80 12.11 -18.20
C LYS A 26 4.66 11.76 -16.98
N LYS A 27 4.12 11.89 -15.76
CA LYS A 27 4.79 11.51 -14.51
C LYS A 27 5.17 10.02 -14.48
N LYS A 28 4.27 9.14 -14.92
CA LYS A 28 4.55 7.69 -15.01
C LYS A 28 5.66 7.38 -16.00
N VAL A 29 5.59 7.94 -17.21
CA VAL A 29 6.61 7.75 -18.26
C VAL A 29 7.96 8.26 -17.79
N LEU A 30 8.00 9.43 -17.13
CA LEU A 30 9.23 9.99 -16.59
C LEU A 30 9.86 9.07 -15.53
N LYS A 31 9.06 8.56 -14.58
CA LYS A 31 9.52 7.62 -13.55
C LYS A 31 10.11 6.32 -14.12
N GLN A 32 9.62 5.86 -15.27
CA GLN A 32 10.13 4.65 -15.94
C GLN A 32 11.44 4.90 -16.70
N ARG A 33 11.65 6.12 -17.19
CA ARG A 33 12.81 6.50 -17.99
C ARG A 33 14.00 6.93 -17.15
N LEU A 34 13.75 7.50 -15.98
CA LEU A 34 14.79 7.92 -15.06
C LEU A 34 15.29 6.75 -14.21
N LYS A 35 16.59 6.74 -13.92
CA LYS A 35 17.17 5.81 -12.95
C LYS A 35 16.68 6.20 -11.55
N VAL A 36 16.02 5.26 -10.87
CA VAL A 36 15.53 5.44 -9.50
C VAL A 36 16.58 4.92 -8.53
N PRO A 37 16.94 5.66 -7.47
CA PRO A 37 17.93 5.21 -6.50
C PRO A 37 17.47 3.93 -5.80
N PRO A 38 18.41 3.04 -5.39
CA PRO A 38 18.08 1.71 -4.86
C PRO A 38 17.04 1.69 -3.72
N PRO A 39 17.06 2.62 -2.74
CA PRO A 39 16.03 2.68 -1.70
C PRO A 39 14.64 2.82 -2.31
N LEU A 40 14.41 3.86 -3.12
CA LEU A 40 13.11 4.10 -3.76
C LEU A 40 12.66 2.97 -4.70
N ASN A 41 13.61 2.26 -5.30
CA ASN A 41 13.31 1.17 -6.22
C ASN A 41 12.80 -0.09 -5.50
N GLN A 42 12.90 -0.21 -4.17
CA GLN A 42 12.37 -1.38 -3.46
C GLN A 42 10.85 -1.50 -3.56
N PHE A 43 10.14 -0.37 -3.72
CA PHE A 43 8.69 -0.34 -3.82
C PHE A 43 8.15 -0.66 -5.22
N THR A 44 9.02 -0.68 -6.24
CA THR A 44 8.61 -1.17 -7.57
C THR A 44 8.57 -2.70 -7.60
N LYS A 45 9.36 -3.35 -6.74
CA LYS A 45 9.44 -4.80 -6.61
C LYS A 45 8.42 -5.29 -5.57
N THR A 46 7.23 -5.60 -6.05
CA THR A 46 6.14 -6.08 -5.20
C THR A 46 6.11 -7.61 -5.10
N LEU A 47 5.36 -8.09 -4.11
CA LEU A 47 5.14 -9.51 -3.88
C LEU A 47 4.23 -10.11 -4.98
N ASN A 48 4.48 -11.35 -5.38
CA ASN A 48 3.68 -12.05 -6.40
C ASN A 48 2.20 -12.15 -6.01
N LYS A 49 1.30 -12.09 -7.00
CA LYS A 49 -0.16 -12.05 -6.80
C LYS A 49 -0.68 -13.20 -5.92
N ASN A 50 -0.22 -14.42 -6.15
CA ASN A 50 -0.66 -15.61 -5.40
C ASN A 50 -0.28 -15.52 -3.92
N LEU A 51 0.96 -15.11 -3.66
CA LEU A 51 1.49 -14.92 -2.32
C LEU A 51 0.82 -13.74 -1.60
N ALA A 52 0.38 -12.72 -2.35
CA ALA A 52 -0.28 -11.54 -1.80
C ALA A 52 -1.71 -11.89 -1.36
N SER A 53 -2.45 -12.63 -2.19
CA SER A 53 -3.80 -13.10 -1.86
C SER A 53 -3.81 -13.99 -0.63
N PHE A 54 -2.88 -14.94 -0.53
CA PHE A 54 -2.75 -15.79 0.66
C PHE A 54 -2.49 -14.98 1.93
N ARG A 55 -1.50 -14.10 1.90
CA ARG A 55 -1.17 -13.23 3.04
C ARG A 55 -2.36 -12.36 3.45
N TYR A 56 -3.03 -11.73 2.48
CA TYR A 56 -4.20 -10.87 2.76
C TYR A 56 -5.36 -11.66 3.38
N CYS A 57 -5.62 -12.88 2.90
CA CYS A 57 -6.60 -13.78 3.48
C CYS A 57 -6.27 -14.13 4.94
N CYS A 58 -5.01 -14.41 5.26
CA CYS A 58 -4.57 -14.62 6.63
C CYS A 58 -4.83 -13.39 7.51
N PHE A 59 -4.44 -12.18 7.08
CA PHE A 59 -4.67 -10.95 7.84
C PHE A 59 -6.16 -10.64 8.06
N ALA A 60 -7.02 -10.94 7.08
CA ALA A 60 -8.46 -10.74 7.18
C ALA A 60 -9.09 -11.49 8.38
N LYS A 61 -8.57 -12.66 8.74
CA LYS A 61 -9.06 -13.46 9.88
C LYS A 61 -8.73 -12.85 11.25
N TYR A 62 -7.63 -12.09 11.32
CA TYR A 62 -7.14 -11.48 12.56
C TYR A 62 -7.51 -10.00 12.69
N GLN A 63 -8.34 -9.47 11.79
CA GLN A 63 -8.88 -8.12 11.94
C GLN A 63 -9.99 -8.13 12.99
N ILE A 64 -9.86 -7.27 14.00
CA ILE A 64 -10.96 -6.95 14.89
C ILE A 64 -11.71 -5.75 14.31
N GLY A 65 -13.01 -5.93 14.08
CA GLY A 65 -13.88 -4.85 13.62
C GLY A 65 -14.02 -3.78 14.71
N TYR A 66 -14.07 -2.51 14.29
CA TYR A 66 -14.17 -1.33 15.16
C TYR A 66 -15.33 -1.40 16.18
N GLY A 67 -16.42 -2.13 15.90
CA GLY A 67 -17.54 -2.32 16.83
C GLY A 67 -17.42 -3.47 17.85
N LYS A 68 -16.46 -4.39 17.70
CA LYS A 68 -16.33 -5.59 18.56
C LYS A 68 -15.45 -5.36 19.79
N HIS A 69 -14.79 -4.21 19.88
CA HIS A 69 -13.98 -3.84 21.04
C HIS A 69 -14.82 -3.66 22.30
N VAL A 70 -16.01 -3.06 22.17
CA VAL A 70 -16.86 -2.68 23.31
C VAL A 70 -17.45 -3.90 24.02
N HIS A 71 -17.81 -4.95 23.28
CA HIS A 71 -18.35 -6.18 23.86
C HIS A 71 -17.29 -7.10 24.48
N ARG A 72 -16.05 -7.10 23.96
CA ARG A 72 -14.97 -7.98 24.45
C ARG A 72 -14.27 -7.45 25.71
N LEU A 73 -14.46 -6.17 26.04
CA LEU A 73 -13.93 -5.55 27.25
C LEU A 73 -14.72 -5.94 28.51
N LYS A 74 -15.94 -6.48 28.37
CA LYS A 74 -16.82 -6.81 29.51
C LYS A 74 -16.56 -8.20 30.12
N GLU A 75 -15.72 -9.03 29.50
CA GLU A 75 -15.50 -10.41 29.93
C GLU A 75 -14.01 -10.77 29.97
N LYS A 76 -13.19 -10.16 30.83
CA LYS A 76 -11.84 -10.68 31.16
C LYS A 76 -11.40 -10.37 32.59
N THR A 77 -11.91 -11.13 33.54
CA THR A 77 -11.10 -11.71 34.61
C THR A 77 -10.57 -13.06 34.12
N VAL A 78 -9.41 -13.50 34.62
CA VAL A 78 -8.64 -14.70 34.21
C VAL A 78 -7.62 -14.44 33.08
N GLU A 79 -6.38 -14.80 33.40
CA GLU A 79 -5.11 -14.66 32.66
C GLU A 79 -5.12 -15.33 31.28
N ALA A 80 -5.90 -14.82 30.34
CA ALA A 80 -5.91 -15.32 28.97
C ALA A 80 -4.79 -14.67 28.14
N LYS A 81 -3.96 -15.51 27.49
CA LYS A 81 -2.96 -15.08 26.48
C LYS A 81 -3.57 -14.01 25.56
N LYS A 82 -2.87 -12.87 25.44
CA LYS A 82 -3.34 -11.72 24.66
C LYS A 82 -3.65 -12.18 23.23
N PRO A 83 -4.85 -11.89 22.69
CA PRO A 83 -5.23 -12.37 21.37
C PRO A 83 -4.30 -11.78 20.31
N ILE A 84 -3.88 -12.61 19.36
CA ILE A 84 -3.11 -12.19 18.19
C ILE A 84 -4.06 -11.43 17.27
N VAL A 85 -3.73 -10.17 17.01
CA VAL A 85 -4.54 -9.25 16.22
C VAL A 85 -3.61 -8.46 15.32
N VAL A 86 -4.05 -8.22 14.08
CA VAL A 86 -3.36 -7.30 13.17
C VAL A 86 -3.39 -5.89 13.74
N LYS A 87 -2.23 -5.27 13.87
CA LYS A 87 -2.09 -3.88 14.32
C LYS A 87 -2.02 -2.97 13.10
N TYR A 88 -2.60 -1.77 13.22
CA TYR A 88 -2.68 -0.76 12.16
C TYR A 88 -2.18 0.59 12.66
N GLY A 89 -1.81 1.46 11.71
CA GLY A 89 -1.34 2.82 11.96
C GLY A 89 0.19 2.90 12.01
N LEU A 90 0.74 3.98 11.43
CA LEU A 90 2.19 4.19 11.33
C LEU A 90 2.85 4.15 12.72
N ASN A 91 2.39 4.99 13.65
CA ASN A 91 2.97 5.12 15.00
C ASN A 91 2.95 3.81 15.80
N HIS A 92 1.91 2.99 15.63
CA HIS A 92 1.80 1.72 16.34
C HIS A 92 2.70 0.65 15.71
N VAL A 93 2.77 0.62 14.38
CA VAL A 93 3.63 -0.33 13.67
C VAL A 93 5.11 -0.02 13.91
N THR A 94 5.53 1.25 13.89
CA THR A 94 6.91 1.65 14.17
C THR A 94 7.32 1.26 15.60
N TYR A 95 6.48 1.57 16.60
CA TYR A 95 6.71 1.15 17.98
C TYR A 95 6.91 -0.37 18.11
N LEU A 96 6.11 -1.19 17.41
CA LEU A 96 6.22 -2.65 17.45
C LEU A 96 7.50 -3.17 16.77
N ILE A 97 7.98 -2.47 15.75
CA ILE A 97 9.25 -2.78 15.07
C ILE A 97 10.42 -2.43 15.99
N GLU A 98 10.42 -1.26 16.61
CA GLU A 98 11.47 -0.82 17.56
C GLU A 98 11.61 -1.78 18.75
N HIS A 99 10.49 -2.32 19.23
CA HIS A 99 10.47 -3.26 20.35
C HIS A 99 10.64 -4.73 19.92
N ASN A 100 10.92 -5.03 18.64
CA ASN A 100 11.04 -6.38 18.08
C ASN A 100 9.84 -7.31 18.39
N LYS A 101 8.63 -6.75 18.52
CA LYS A 101 7.39 -7.50 18.81
C LYS A 101 6.65 -7.90 17.53
N ALA A 102 6.97 -7.28 16.40
CA ALA A 102 6.36 -7.59 15.10
C ALA A 102 7.05 -8.79 14.45
N GLN A 103 6.29 -9.84 14.09
CA GLN A 103 6.81 -11.01 13.37
C GLN A 103 6.85 -10.79 11.85
N LEU A 104 5.89 -10.04 11.31
CA LEU A 104 5.76 -9.77 9.88
C LEU A 104 5.16 -8.38 9.68
N VAL A 105 5.80 -7.57 8.83
CA VAL A 105 5.32 -6.25 8.44
C VAL A 105 5.01 -6.26 6.94
N VAL A 106 3.84 -5.76 6.57
CA VAL A 106 3.42 -5.62 5.17
C VAL A 106 3.34 -4.14 4.85
N ILE A 107 4.14 -3.70 3.89
CA ILE A 107 4.22 -2.29 3.46
C ILE A 107 3.48 -2.12 2.13
N ALA A 108 2.62 -1.12 2.05
CA ALA A 108 1.98 -0.73 0.80
C ALA A 108 3.00 -0.06 -0.13
N HIS A 109 2.93 -0.36 -1.42
CA HIS A 109 3.87 0.18 -2.42
C HIS A 109 3.41 1.51 -3.04
N ASP A 110 2.12 1.81 -3.01
CA ASP A 110 1.53 3.02 -3.58
C ASP A 110 1.09 3.98 -2.46
N VAL A 111 2.09 4.55 -1.77
CA VAL A 111 1.87 5.52 -0.69
C VAL A 111 2.39 6.87 -1.15
N ASN A 112 1.57 7.92 -0.99
CA ASN A 112 1.97 9.30 -1.24
C ASN A 112 1.65 10.10 0.03
N PRO A 113 2.62 10.76 0.69
CA PRO A 113 4.07 10.79 0.44
C PRO A 113 4.79 9.46 0.76
N ILE A 114 5.83 9.12 -0.02
CA ILE A 114 6.64 7.90 0.19
C ILE A 114 7.62 8.05 1.35
N GLU A 115 7.88 9.30 1.71
CA GLU A 115 8.71 9.74 2.81
C GLU A 115 8.16 9.20 4.14
N LEU A 116 6.86 8.97 4.30
CA LEU A 116 6.31 8.41 5.54
C LEU A 116 6.87 7.02 5.89
N LEU A 117 7.40 6.30 4.91
CA LEU A 117 8.03 4.99 5.11
C LEU A 117 9.55 5.08 5.33
N TYR A 118 10.17 6.24 5.04
CA TYR A 118 11.61 6.46 5.14
C TYR A 118 12.02 7.51 6.19
N ALA A 119 11.14 8.47 6.46
CA ALA A 119 11.47 9.75 7.07
C ALA A 119 11.25 9.79 8.57
N GLU A 120 10.64 8.75 9.16
CA GLU A 120 10.69 8.60 10.61
C GLU A 120 12.01 7.90 10.99
N ARG A 121 12.99 8.75 11.38
CA ARG A 121 13.88 8.50 12.53
C ARG A 121 15.13 7.62 12.34
N TRP A 122 16.02 7.93 11.38
CA TRP A 122 17.47 7.66 11.56
C TRP A 122 18.19 8.74 12.40
N ARG A 123 17.43 9.56 13.11
CA ARG A 123 17.95 10.44 14.15
C ARG A 123 17.11 10.23 15.39
N SER A 124 17.51 9.27 16.22
CA SER A 124 17.18 9.33 17.63
C SER A 124 17.80 10.62 18.19
N PRO A 125 17.05 11.51 18.83
CA PRO A 125 17.60 12.52 19.73
C PRO A 125 17.91 11.95 21.12
N PHE A 126 17.76 10.63 21.34
CA PHE A 126 18.18 9.95 22.57
C PHE A 126 19.20 8.87 22.22
N ALA A 127 20.42 9.33 21.98
CA ALA A 127 21.64 8.53 22.03
C ALA A 127 22.69 9.38 22.76
N LEU A 128 22.46 9.56 24.06
CA LEU A 128 23.41 9.82 25.14
C LEU A 128 22.82 9.14 26.39
#